data_AF-A0AAV8FTP9-F1
#
_entry.id   AF-A0AAV8FTP9-F1
#
_cell.length_a   1.000
_cell.length_b   1.000
_cell.length_c   1.000
_cell.angle_alpha   90.00
_cell.angle_beta   90.00
_cell.angle_gamma   90.00
#
_symmetry.space_group_name_H-M   'P 1'
#
loop_
_entity.id
_entity.type
_entity.pdbx_description
1 polymer ?
#
loop_
_entity_poly.entity_id
_entity_poly.type
_entity_poly.pdbx_seq_one_letter_code
_entity_poly.pdbx_strand_id
1 'polypeptide(L)'
;MELIDQLEVARRGPYSGGFGSVSFLGDMDIAISLRTMVFPTGSWFNTLSYRNGKQRHEWVAHLQAGAGIVADSIPEDEQQECENKAAALARAIDLAESAFVENSITRKSN
;
A
#
# COMPACT_ATOMS: atom_id res chain seq x y z
N MET A 1 -20.06 4.51 9.32
CA MET A 1 -18.73 3.94 9.65
C MET A 1 -18.82 2.68 10.49
N GLU A 2 -19.88 2.52 11.28
CA GLU A 2 -20.10 1.36 12.16
C GLU A 2 -20.12 0.00 11.44
N LEU A 3 -20.80 -0.11 10.29
CA LEU A 3 -20.81 -1.35 9.50
C LEU A 3 -19.42 -1.75 9.00
N ILE A 4 -18.60 -0.77 8.63
CA ILE A 4 -17.22 -1.02 8.20
C ILE A 4 -16.38 -1.53 9.38
N ASP A 5 -16.51 -0.89 10.54
CA ASP A 5 -15.79 -1.29 11.76
C ASP A 5 -16.16 -2.70 12.23
N GLN A 6 -17.41 -3.12 12.00
CA GLN A 6 -17.88 -4.48 12.29
C GLN A 6 -17.37 -5.53 11.31
N LEU A 7 -17.18 -5.15 10.04
CA LEU A 7 -16.86 -6.10 8.96
C LEU A 7 -15.36 -6.18 8.64
N GLU A 8 -14.59 -5.12 8.91
CA GLU A 8 -13.14 -5.13 8.65
C GLU A 8 -12.36 -5.76 9.81
N VAL A 9 -11.48 -6.71 9.46
CA VAL A 9 -10.68 -7.47 10.44
C VAL A 9 -9.58 -6.62 11.10
N ALA A 10 -9.14 -5.55 10.44
CA ALA A 10 -8.06 -4.70 10.89
C ALA A 10 -8.42 -3.22 10.74
N ARG A 11 -7.79 -2.38 11.57
CA ARG A 11 -7.93 -0.92 11.42
C ARG A 11 -7.32 -0.46 10.10
N ARG A 12 -8.02 0.45 9.40
CA ARG A 12 -7.59 1.05 8.12
C ARG A 12 -6.26 1.81 8.19
N GLY A 13 -5.84 2.26 9.37
CA GLY A 13 -4.63 3.06 9.51
C GLY A 13 -4.71 4.32 8.64
N PRO A 14 -3.70 4.61 7.80
CA PRO A 14 -3.75 5.74 6.89
C PRO A 14 -4.80 5.63 5.79
N TYR A 15 -5.32 4.45 5.45
CA TYR A 15 -6.24 4.29 4.32
C TYR A 15 -7.56 5.05 4.53
N SER A 16 -7.97 5.82 3.51
CA SER A 16 -9.17 6.68 3.56
C SER A 16 -9.09 7.83 4.59
N GLY A 17 -7.91 8.11 5.13
CA GLY A 17 -7.63 9.30 5.93
C GLY A 17 -7.31 10.54 5.08
N GLY A 18 -6.70 11.54 5.71
CA GLY A 18 -6.20 12.75 5.04
C GLY A 18 -4.68 12.83 5.11
N PHE A 19 -4.04 13.15 3.99
CA PHE A 19 -2.60 13.38 3.88
C PHE A 19 -2.33 14.70 3.17
N GLY A 20 -1.53 15.58 3.77
CA GLY A 20 -1.19 16.88 3.20
C GLY A 20 -0.54 17.80 4.20
N SER A 21 -0.74 19.11 4.07
CA SER A 21 -0.08 20.12 4.89
C SER A 21 -1.04 21.18 5.42
N VAL A 22 -0.67 21.74 6.57
CA VAL A 22 -1.32 22.89 7.19
C VAL A 22 -0.23 23.91 7.51
N SER A 23 -0.43 25.16 7.10
CA SER A 23 0.49 26.26 7.31
C SER A 23 0.13 27.07 8.55
N PHE A 24 1.13 27.68 9.20
CA PHE A 24 0.92 28.64 10.29
C PHE A 24 0.21 29.92 9.83
N LEU A 25 0.15 30.17 8.52
CA LEU A 25 -0.56 31.30 7.92
C LEU A 25 -2.06 31.00 7.66
N GLY A 26 -2.51 29.78 7.95
CA GLY A 26 -3.92 29.37 7.81
C GLY A 26 -4.25 28.61 6.53
N ASP A 27 -3.30 28.46 5.61
CA ASP A 27 -3.47 27.63 4.41
C ASP A 27 -3.50 26.14 4.77
N MET A 28 -4.32 25.37 4.07
CA MET A 28 -4.42 23.92 4.24
C MET A 28 -4.70 23.25 2.90
N ASP A 29 -3.96 22.19 2.61
CA ASP A 29 -4.23 21.30 1.47
C ASP A 29 -4.09 19.85 1.94
N ILE A 30 -5.18 19.09 1.86
CA ILE A 30 -5.28 17.71 2.35
C ILE A 30 -5.93 16.87 1.26
N ALA A 31 -5.19 15.86 0.79
CA ALA A 31 -5.70 14.84 -0.11
C ALA A 31 -6.20 13.63 0.66
N ILE A 32 -7.17 12.91 0.10
CA ILE A 32 -7.59 11.63 0.66
C ILE A 32 -6.52 10.58 0.32
N SER A 33 -6.06 9.83 1.32
CA SER A 33 -5.06 8.77 1.19
C SER A 33 -5.63 7.48 0.60
N LEU A 34 -6.12 7.58 -0.64
CA LEU A 34 -6.41 6.45 -1.52
C LEU A 34 -5.23 6.21 -2.46
N ARG A 35 -5.14 5.01 -3.05
CA ARG A 35 -4.01 4.61 -3.90
C ARG A 35 -2.65 4.96 -3.25
N THR A 36 -2.56 4.72 -1.95
CA THR A 36 -1.38 5.02 -1.14
C THR A 36 -0.79 3.70 -0.66
N MET A 37 0.54 3.61 -0.65
CA MET A 37 1.27 2.45 -0.14
C MET A 37 1.88 2.79 1.21
N VAL A 38 1.71 1.92 2.20
CA VAL A 38 2.21 2.13 3.55
C VAL A 38 3.26 1.07 3.87
N PHE A 39 4.46 1.53 4.25
CA PHE A 39 5.54 0.66 4.71
C PHE A 39 5.64 0.77 6.24
N PRO A 40 5.11 -0.21 7.00
CA PRO A 40 5.27 -0.21 8.44
C PRO A 40 6.74 -0.36 8.82
N THR A 41 7.20 0.49 9.75
CA THR A 41 8.59 0.53 10.23
C THR A 41 8.80 -0.24 11.56
N GLY A 42 7.77 -0.94 12.04
CA GLY A 42 7.81 -1.63 13.33
C GLY A 42 8.75 -2.84 13.32
N SER A 43 9.47 -3.06 14.43
CA SER A 43 10.48 -4.13 14.62
C SER A 43 9.95 -5.58 14.52
N TRP A 44 8.67 -5.78 14.22
CA TRP A 44 8.07 -7.10 13.95
C TRP A 44 7.93 -7.42 12.46
N PHE A 45 7.80 -6.39 11.59
CA PHE A 45 7.58 -6.57 10.14
C PHE A 45 8.87 -6.84 9.34
N ASN A 46 10.02 -6.68 9.99
CA ASN A 46 11.36 -7.08 9.57
C ASN A 46 11.66 -8.57 9.85
N THR A 47 10.64 -9.38 10.18
CA THR A 47 10.78 -10.83 10.36
C THR A 47 10.31 -11.58 9.12
N LEU A 48 11.17 -11.59 8.10
CA LEU A 48 11.32 -12.74 7.21
C LEU A 48 12.79 -13.14 7.25
N SER A 49 13.09 -14.03 8.20
CA SER A 49 14.39 -14.67 8.37
C SER A 49 14.60 -15.64 7.21
N TYR A 50 15.30 -15.20 6.17
CA TYR A 50 15.87 -16.12 5.20
C TYR A 50 16.98 -16.91 5.89
N ARG A 51 16.80 -18.23 5.91
CA ARG A 51 17.71 -19.26 6.44
C ARG A 51 19.08 -19.32 5.73
N ASN A 52 19.48 -18.29 4.99
CA ASN A 52 20.75 -18.21 4.27
C ASN A 52 21.24 -16.77 4.09
N GLY A 53 22.14 -16.36 4.98
CA GLY A 53 23.41 -15.73 4.58
C GLY A 53 23.47 -14.33 3.94
N LYS A 54 22.37 -13.60 3.75
CA LYS A 54 22.40 -12.14 3.44
C LYS A 54 21.22 -11.43 4.07
N GLN A 55 21.48 -10.59 5.07
CA GLN A 55 20.45 -9.75 5.68
C GLN A 55 20.00 -8.68 4.68
N ARG A 56 19.00 -8.99 3.85
CA ARG A 56 18.16 -7.98 3.23
C ARG A 56 17.04 -7.68 4.22
N HIS A 57 16.92 -6.42 4.63
CA HIS A 57 15.70 -5.94 5.27
C HIS A 57 14.59 -6.05 4.24
N GLU A 58 13.71 -7.03 4.39
CA GLU A 58 12.54 -7.18 3.53
C GLU A 58 11.51 -6.14 3.97
N TRP A 59 11.20 -5.20 3.08
CA TRP A 59 10.17 -4.20 3.31
C TRP A 59 8.82 -4.79 2.94
N VAL A 60 7.87 -4.77 3.87
CA VAL A 60 6.49 -5.19 3.59
C VAL A 60 5.70 -3.96 3.16
N ALA A 61 5.10 -3.99 1.96
CA ALA A 61 4.22 -2.93 1.48
C ALA A 61 2.76 -3.31 1.76
N HIS A 62 2.03 -2.47 2.50
CA HIS A 62 0.59 -2.63 2.70
C HIS A 62 -0.18 -1.84 1.64
N LEU A 63 -0.97 -2.55 0.83
CA LEU A 63 -1.84 -1.99 -0.19
C LEU A 63 -3.29 -2.23 0.24
N GLN A 64 -4.06 -1.15 0.38
CA GLN A 64 -5.48 -1.25 0.71
C GLN A 64 -6.32 -0.56 -0.37
N ALA A 65 -7.37 -1.26 -0.79
CA ALA A 65 -8.36 -0.80 -1.75
C ALA A 65 -9.74 -1.22 -1.30
N GLY A 66 -10.77 -0.59 -1.87
CA GLY A 66 -12.16 -0.82 -1.52
C GLY A 66 -13.06 -0.31 -2.64
N ALA A 67 -14.33 -0.71 -2.59
CA ALA A 67 -15.35 -0.32 -3.55
C ALA A 67 -16.60 0.21 -2.82
N GLY A 68 -17.43 0.94 -3.56
CA GLY A 68 -18.64 1.55 -3.03
C GLY A 68 -19.83 0.64 -3.25
N ILE A 69 -20.26 -0.07 -2.20
CA ILE A 69 -21.39 -1.00 -2.30
C ILE A 69 -22.71 -0.24 -2.32
N VAL A 70 -23.54 -0.53 -3.32
CA VAL A 70 -24.93 -0.07 -3.45
C VAL A 70 -25.88 -1.27 -3.54
N ALA A 71 -27.19 -1.01 -3.53
CA ALA A 71 -28.20 -2.08 -3.48
C ALA A 71 -28.10 -3.08 -4.65
N ASP A 72 -27.70 -2.59 -5.82
CA ASP A 72 -27.63 -3.38 -7.06
C ASP A 72 -26.19 -3.84 -7.37
N SER A 73 -25.25 -3.69 -6.42
CA SER A 73 -23.86 -4.11 -6.58
C SER A 73 -23.75 -5.63 -6.77
N ILE A 74 -22.87 -6.03 -7.69
CA ILE A 74 -22.55 -7.43 -7.95
C ILE A 74 -21.23 -7.75 -7.22
N PRO A 75 -21.21 -8.69 -6.24
CA PRO A 75 -20.02 -8.93 -5.41
C PRO A 75 -18.73 -9.18 -6.19
N GLU A 76 -18.82 -9.92 -7.30
CA GLU A 76 -17.69 -10.25 -8.16
C GLU A 76 -17.11 -9.01 -8.86
N ASP A 77 -17.96 -8.12 -9.34
CA ASP A 77 -17.55 -6.89 -10.02
C ASP A 77 -16.88 -5.92 -9.04
N GLU A 78 -17.41 -5.79 -7.84
CA GLU A 78 -16.85 -4.92 -6.78
C GLU A 78 -15.49 -5.42 -6.30
N GLN A 79 -15.32 -6.75 -6.20
CA GLN A 79 -14.04 -7.37 -5.90
C GLN A 79 -13.03 -7.09 -7.02
N GLN A 80 -13.44 -7.26 -8.27
CA GLN A 80 -12.59 -6.98 -9.42
C GLN A 80 -12.17 -5.50 -9.49
N GLU A 81 -13.07 -4.58 -9.14
CA GLU A 81 -12.76 -3.15 -9.00
C GLU A 81 -11.69 -2.90 -7.92
N CYS A 82 -11.81 -3.55 -6.76
CA CYS A 82 -10.81 -3.45 -5.69
C CYS A 82 -9.42 -3.92 -6.15
N GLU A 83 -9.37 -5.08 -6.81
CA GLU A 83 -8.13 -5.63 -7.37
C GLU A 83 -7.52 -4.70 -8.41
N ASN A 84 -8.34 -4.15 -9.32
CA ASN A 84 -7.88 -3.22 -10.34
C ASN A 84 -7.31 -1.93 -9.73
N LYS A 85 -7.92 -1.40 -8.66
CA LYS A 85 -7.41 -0.23 -7.93
C LYS A 85 -6.06 -0.53 -7.27
N ALA A 86 -5.90 -1.71 -6.68
CA ALA A 86 -4.65 -2.13 -6.03
C ALA A 86 -3.54 -2.45 -7.05
N ALA A 87 -3.90 -3.03 -8.20
CA ALA A 87 -2.98 -3.47 -9.24
C ALA A 87 -2.08 -2.34 -9.75
N ALA A 88 -2.58 -1.09 -9.80
CA ALA A 88 -1.77 0.06 -10.17
C ALA A 88 -0.54 0.26 -9.25
N LEU A 89 -0.72 0.04 -7.93
CA LEU A 89 0.36 0.15 -6.95
C LEU A 89 1.29 -1.07 -7.01
N ALA A 90 0.73 -2.27 -7.17
CA ALA A 90 1.53 -3.49 -7.34
C ALA A 90 2.47 -3.36 -8.56
N ARG A 91 1.95 -2.92 -9.71
CA ARG A 91 2.76 -2.67 -10.91
C ARG A 91 3.82 -1.59 -10.71
N ALA A 92 3.56 -0.60 -9.86
CA ALA A 92 4.56 0.42 -9.53
C ALA A 92 5.73 -0.19 -8.71
N ILE A 93 5.45 -1.16 -7.84
CA ILE A 93 6.49 -1.93 -7.13
C ILE A 93 7.31 -2.72 -8.15
N ASP A 94 6.65 -3.52 -9.01
CA ASP A 94 7.34 -4.36 -9.99
C ASP A 94 8.30 -3.53 -10.86
N LEU A 95 7.82 -2.38 -11.37
CA LEU A 95 8.63 -1.49 -12.19
C LEU A 95 9.82 -0.90 -11.42
N ALA A 96 9.62 -0.52 -10.15
CA ALA A 96 10.70 -0.01 -9.31
C ALA A 96 11.75 -1.11 -9.02
N GLU A 97 11.32 -2.34 -8.75
CA GLU A 97 12.22 -3.47 -8.53
C GLU A 97 13.07 -3.78 -9.77
N SER A 98 12.46 -3.88 -10.95
CA SER A 98 13.21 -4.06 -12.21
C SER A 98 14.18 -2.90 -12.47
N ALA A 99 13.76 -1.65 -12.23
CA ALA A 99 14.60 -0.49 -12.48
C ALA A 99 15.82 -0.42 -11.57
N PHE A 100 15.67 -0.74 -10.27
CA PHE A 100 16.69 -0.48 -9.26
C PHE A 100 17.40 -1.72 -8.73
N VAL A 101 16.77 -2.90 -8.69
CA VAL A 101 17.37 -4.13 -8.16
C VAL A 101 18.11 -4.88 -9.25
N GLU A 102 17.48 -5.14 -10.40
CA GLU A 102 18.09 -5.93 -11.49
C GLU A 102 19.27 -5.19 -12.14
N ASN A 103 19.12 -3.90 -12.46
CA ASN A 103 20.20 -3.07 -12.98
C ASN A 103 21.39 -2.93 -12.01
N SER A 104 21.17 -3.03 -10.69
CA SER A 104 22.24 -2.96 -9.69
C SER A 104 23.10 -4.22 -9.66
N ILE A 105 22.55 -5.38 -10.06
CA ILE A 105 23.28 -6.65 -10.17
C ILE A 105 24.16 -6.60 -11.42
N THR A 106 23.60 -6.19 -12.56
CA THR A 106 24.32 -6.12 -13.85
C THR A 106 25.44 -5.09 -13.85
N ARG A 107 25.32 -3.99 -13.07
CA ARG A 107 26.40 -3.00 -12.90
C ARG A 107 27.54 -3.43 -11.98
N LYS A 108 27.36 -4.46 -11.14
CA LYS A 108 28.43 -4.95 -10.23
C LYS A 108 29.27 -6.08 -10.83
N SER A 109 28.89 -6.62 -11.98
CA SER A 109 29.58 -7.72 -12.67
C SER A 109 30.49 -7.27 -13.82
N ASN A 110 30.58 -5.96 -14.09
CA ASN A 110 31.57 -5.32 -14.96
C ASN A 110 32.53 -4.49 -14.12
#